data_AF-A0A223FW30-F1
#
_entry.id   AF-A0A223FW30-F1
#
_cell.length_a   1.000
_cell.length_b   1.000
_cell.length_c   1.000
_cell.angle_alpha   90.00
_cell.angle_beta   90.00
_cell.angle_gamma   90.00
#
_symmetry.space_group_name_H-M   'P 1'
#
loop_
_entity.id
_entity.type
_entity.pdbx_description
1 polymer ?
#
loop_
_entity_poly.entity_id
_entity_poly.type
_entity_poly.pdbx_seq_one_letter_code
_entity_poly.pdbx_strand_id
1 'polypeptide(L)'
;AHVEAPVSGSMILAGVLLKLGGYGLLRVFEYLLNIGMIINIFWLSISLVGGFLVSLMCLRQIDMKALIAYSSVAHMGLVVGGLMTLNVWGFYMTFVLMIAHGLCSSGLFCLANISYERLGSRSLLINKGLMNLMPSMALWWFLLSSCNMAAPPSLNLLGEIGLFNSMMGWMWMVMLFIMLISFFSAAYTLYLYSYSQHGIYYSGIYSSVSGYCREYLLL
;
A
#
# COMPACT_ATOMS: atom_id res chain seq x y z
N ALA A 1 -5.02 13.71 -5.96
CA ALA A 1 -4.12 13.16 -7.00
C ALA A 1 -4.52 11.75 -7.43
N HIS A 2 -4.21 10.68 -6.67
CA HIS A 2 -4.50 9.29 -7.10
C HIS A 2 -5.96 9.02 -7.45
N VAL A 3 -6.89 9.66 -6.73
CA VAL A 3 -8.33 9.41 -6.87
C VAL A 3 -8.90 9.99 -8.17
N GLU A 4 -8.38 11.13 -8.62
CA GLU A 4 -8.87 11.88 -9.79
C GLU A 4 -8.12 11.54 -11.07
N ALA A 5 -6.92 10.97 -10.95
CA ALA A 5 -6.11 10.58 -12.10
C ALA A 5 -6.75 9.41 -12.88
N PRO A 6 -6.53 9.36 -14.21
CA PRO A 6 -6.81 8.15 -14.99
C PRO A 6 -5.92 7.00 -14.50
N VAL A 7 -6.24 5.78 -14.91
CA VAL A 7 -5.59 4.54 -14.46
C VAL A 7 -4.08 4.59 -14.60
N SER A 8 -3.60 4.93 -15.80
CA SER A 8 -2.18 5.08 -16.11
C SER A 8 -1.51 6.11 -15.21
N GLY A 9 -2.18 7.24 -14.97
CA GLY A 9 -1.75 8.25 -14.02
C GLY A 9 -1.62 7.69 -12.61
N SER A 10 -2.65 7.00 -12.10
CA SER A 10 -2.63 6.40 -10.77
C SER A 10 -1.52 5.33 -10.61
N MET A 11 -1.27 4.53 -11.65
CA MET A 11 -0.20 3.51 -11.68
C MET A 11 1.18 4.15 -11.68
N ILE A 12 1.43 5.16 -12.51
CA ILE A 12 2.73 5.84 -12.57
C ILE A 12 2.98 6.60 -11.27
N LEU A 13 1.95 7.24 -10.72
CA LEU A 13 2.07 8.00 -9.48
C LEU A 13 2.39 7.06 -8.31
N ALA A 14 1.72 5.91 -8.25
CA ALA A 14 1.92 4.93 -7.20
C ALA A 14 3.24 4.17 -7.39
N GLY A 15 3.55 3.73 -8.60
CA GLY A 15 4.71 2.91 -8.91
C GLY A 15 6.03 3.68 -8.88
N VAL A 16 6.05 4.89 -9.44
CA VAL A 16 7.30 5.63 -9.71
C VAL A 16 7.38 6.94 -8.95
N LEU A 17 6.39 7.83 -9.06
CA LEU A 17 6.54 9.20 -8.56
C LEU A 17 6.74 9.27 -7.04
N LEU A 18 6.02 8.44 -6.27
CA LEU A 18 6.24 8.35 -4.83
C LEU A 18 7.67 7.85 -4.48
N LYS A 19 8.25 7.01 -5.34
CA LYS A 19 9.56 6.38 -5.09
C LYS A 19 10.71 7.31 -5.45
N LEU A 20 10.50 8.25 -6.38
CA LEU A 20 11.49 9.28 -6.70
C LEU A 20 11.84 10.14 -5.47
N GLY A 21 10.87 10.41 -4.58
CA GLY A 21 11.12 11.09 -3.31
C GLY A 21 12.06 10.29 -2.41
N GLY A 22 11.75 9.01 -2.18
CA GLY A 22 12.61 8.12 -1.38
C GLY A 22 14.00 7.92 -1.99
N TYR A 23 14.09 7.79 -3.32
CA TYR A 23 15.36 7.70 -4.04
C TYR A 23 16.19 9.00 -3.94
N GLY A 24 15.54 10.16 -4.02
CA GLY A 24 16.18 11.45 -3.80
C GLY A 24 16.76 11.54 -2.39
N LEU A 25 16.00 11.12 -1.38
CA LEU A 25 16.49 11.05 0.00
C LEU A 25 17.69 10.10 0.12
N LEU A 26 17.62 8.89 -0.43
CA LEU A 26 18.74 7.93 -0.42
C LEU A 26 20.04 8.55 -0.95
N ARG A 27 19.98 9.33 -2.04
CA ARG A 27 21.16 9.97 -2.65
C ARG A 27 21.68 11.16 -1.86
N VAL A 28 20.80 11.98 -1.29
CA VAL A 28 21.19 13.21 -0.60
C VAL A 28 21.64 12.93 0.84
N PHE A 29 21.13 11.87 1.47
CA PHE A 29 21.46 11.54 2.87
C PHE A 29 22.93 11.28 3.12
N GLU A 30 23.68 10.76 2.14
CA GLU A 30 25.14 10.56 2.24
C GLU A 30 25.87 11.88 2.55
N TYR A 31 25.39 13.01 2.01
CA TYR A 31 25.98 14.33 2.23
C TYR A 31 25.44 15.05 3.48
N LEU A 32 24.24 14.66 3.95
CA LEU A 32 23.55 15.32 5.07
C LEU A 32 23.68 14.60 6.42
N LEU A 33 24.60 13.63 6.55
CA LEU A 33 24.74 12.79 7.76
C LEU A 33 24.79 13.60 9.07
N ASN A 34 25.63 14.64 9.13
CA ASN A 34 25.81 15.45 10.34
C ASN A 34 24.53 16.17 10.79
N ILE A 35 23.73 16.65 9.83
CA ILE A 35 22.46 17.33 10.11
C ILE A 35 21.36 16.29 10.40
N GLY A 36 21.39 15.16 9.69
CA GLY A 36 20.46 14.05 9.86
C GLY A 36 20.42 13.54 11.29
N MET A 37 21.58 13.39 11.95
CA MET A 37 21.62 12.93 13.34
C MET A 37 20.75 13.75 14.32
N ILE A 38 20.55 15.04 14.05
CA ILE A 38 19.73 15.92 14.90
C ILE A 38 18.27 15.90 14.44
N ILE A 39 18.02 16.02 13.13
CA ILE A 39 16.67 16.24 12.59
C ILE A 39 15.90 14.93 12.40
N ASN A 40 16.57 13.80 12.24
CA ASN A 40 15.93 12.51 11.91
C ASN A 40 14.92 12.06 12.98
N ILE A 41 15.10 12.44 14.24
CA ILE A 41 14.16 12.15 15.33
C ILE A 41 12.77 12.71 15.01
N PHE A 42 12.73 13.95 14.53
CA PHE A 42 11.50 14.63 14.18
C PHE A 42 10.78 13.90 13.03
N TRP A 43 11.49 13.60 11.94
CA TRP A 43 10.91 12.87 10.80
C TRP A 43 10.45 11.46 11.15
N LEU A 44 11.24 10.74 11.96
CA LEU A 44 10.89 9.40 12.42
C LEU A 44 9.61 9.43 13.26
N SER A 45 9.47 10.38 14.20
CA SER A 45 8.25 10.52 15.00
C SER A 45 7.00 10.81 14.15
N ILE A 46 7.11 11.73 13.18
CA ILE A 46 6.01 12.04 12.25
C ILE A 46 5.64 10.82 11.42
N SER A 47 6.63 10.08 10.93
CA SER A 47 6.40 8.93 10.06
C SER A 47 5.65 7.80 10.78
N LEU A 48 5.99 7.53 12.04
CA LEU A 48 5.38 6.45 12.83
C LEU A 48 3.97 6.83 13.31
N VAL A 49 3.81 8.03 13.89
CA VAL A 49 2.50 8.51 14.35
C VAL A 49 1.56 8.73 13.16
N GLY A 50 2.07 9.33 12.09
CA GLY A 50 1.33 9.51 10.85
C GLY A 50 0.95 8.19 10.19
N GLY A 51 1.86 7.23 10.10
CA GLY A 51 1.58 5.89 9.57
C GLY A 51 0.46 5.18 10.34
N PHE A 52 0.49 5.25 11.67
CA PHE A 52 -0.57 4.73 12.52
C PHE A 52 -1.92 5.43 12.26
N LEU A 53 -1.97 6.76 12.29
CA LEU A 53 -3.22 7.50 12.08
C LEU A 53 -3.81 7.27 10.68
N VAL A 54 -2.97 7.22 9.64
CA VAL A 54 -3.40 6.92 8.28
C VAL A 54 -3.97 5.49 8.18
N SER A 55 -3.35 4.52 8.85
CA SER A 55 -3.86 3.14 8.86
C SER A 55 -5.27 3.03 9.47
N LEU A 56 -5.59 3.84 10.49
CA LEU A 56 -6.94 3.95 11.04
C LEU A 56 -7.92 4.62 10.07
N MET A 57 -7.46 5.65 9.34
CA MET A 57 -8.27 6.30 8.32
C MET A 57 -8.63 5.34 7.17
N CYS A 58 -7.72 4.43 6.79
CA CYS A 58 -7.99 3.40 5.77
C CYS A 58 -9.22 2.55 6.11
N LEU A 59 -9.41 2.16 7.37
CA LEU A 59 -10.55 1.33 7.80
C LEU A 59 -11.90 2.02 7.64
N ARG A 60 -11.91 3.36 7.66
CA ARG A 60 -13.13 4.16 7.49
C ARG A 60 -13.38 4.52 6.04
N GLN A 61 -12.45 4.23 5.14
CA GLN A 61 -12.55 4.67 3.76
C GLN A 61 -13.52 3.79 2.99
N ILE A 62 -14.50 4.43 2.36
CA ILE A 62 -15.54 3.75 1.55
C ILE A 62 -15.10 3.66 0.08
N ASP A 63 -14.26 4.58 -0.39
CA ASP A 63 -13.77 4.60 -1.76
C ASP A 63 -12.55 3.68 -1.95
N MET A 64 -12.62 2.74 -2.90
CA MET A 64 -11.54 1.78 -3.14
C MET A 64 -10.21 2.44 -3.54
N LYS A 65 -10.22 3.37 -4.51
CA LYS A 65 -8.99 4.06 -4.95
C LYS A 65 -8.38 4.92 -3.84
N ALA A 66 -9.21 5.53 -2.99
CA ALA A 66 -8.73 6.32 -1.87
C ALA A 66 -8.13 5.42 -0.79
N LEU A 67 -8.75 4.27 -0.49
CA LEU A 67 -8.22 3.30 0.46
C LEU A 67 -6.82 2.82 0.04
N ILE A 68 -6.65 2.45 -1.23
CA ILE A 68 -5.34 2.04 -1.78
C ILE A 68 -4.32 3.20 -1.74
N ALA A 69 -4.77 4.44 -1.95
CA ALA A 69 -3.89 5.61 -1.83
C ALA A 69 -3.43 5.83 -0.38
N TYR A 70 -4.32 5.72 0.61
CA TYR A 70 -3.95 5.87 2.02
C TYR A 70 -3.08 4.71 2.51
N SER A 71 -3.33 3.47 2.08
CA SER A 71 -2.42 2.36 2.40
C SER A 71 -1.00 2.63 1.87
N SER A 72 -0.89 3.26 0.69
CA SER A 72 0.43 3.63 0.16
C SER A 72 1.18 4.66 1.00
N VAL A 73 0.46 5.59 1.63
CA VAL A 73 1.06 6.55 2.56
C VAL A 73 1.54 5.84 3.84
N ALA A 74 0.82 4.83 4.33
CA ALA A 74 1.23 4.05 5.50
C ALA A 74 2.55 3.28 5.25
N HIS A 75 2.67 2.54 4.15
CA HIS A 75 3.91 1.81 3.82
C HIS A 75 5.08 2.76 3.50
N MET A 76 4.84 3.88 2.82
CA MET A 76 5.90 4.89 2.59
C MET A 76 6.30 5.61 3.88
N GLY A 77 5.40 5.71 4.87
CA GLY A 77 5.74 6.15 6.22
C GLY A 77 6.81 5.26 6.86
N LEU A 78 6.70 3.92 6.71
CA LEU A 78 7.74 3.00 7.16
C LEU A 78 9.06 3.17 6.39
N VAL A 79 9.01 3.45 5.08
CA VAL A 79 10.20 3.76 4.28
C VAL A 79 10.93 4.99 4.84
N VAL A 80 10.21 6.08 5.10
CA VAL A 80 10.81 7.29 5.68
C VAL A 80 11.37 6.98 7.07
N GLY A 81 10.61 6.31 7.94
CA GLY A 81 11.09 5.92 9.28
C GLY A 81 12.38 5.10 9.22
N GLY A 82 12.47 4.13 8.31
CA GLY A 82 13.67 3.31 8.13
C GLY A 82 14.86 4.07 7.58
N LEU A 83 14.67 4.98 6.61
CA LEU A 83 15.73 5.85 6.09
C LEU A 83 16.34 6.71 7.21
N MET A 84 15.49 7.26 8.08
CA MET A 84 15.91 8.17 9.16
C MET A 84 16.74 7.47 10.25
N THR A 85 16.75 6.13 10.31
CA THR A 85 17.62 5.39 11.24
C THR A 85 19.09 5.39 10.84
N LEU A 86 19.42 5.76 9.60
CA LEU A 86 20.80 5.76 9.04
C LEU A 86 21.54 4.42 9.15
N ASN A 87 20.82 3.32 9.37
CA ASN A 87 21.38 1.97 9.38
C ASN A 87 21.55 1.45 7.95
N VAL A 88 22.70 0.84 7.65
CA VAL A 88 22.98 0.21 6.34
C VAL A 88 21.90 -0.82 5.98
N TRP A 89 21.45 -1.58 6.97
CA TRP A 89 20.39 -2.56 6.78
C TRP A 89 19.04 -1.91 6.47
N GLY A 90 18.73 -0.80 7.14
CA GLY A 90 17.56 0.03 6.82
C GLY A 90 17.64 0.56 5.38
N PHE A 91 18.79 1.07 4.95
CA PHE A 91 19.00 1.57 3.59
C PHE A 91 18.65 0.51 2.52
N TYR A 92 19.16 -0.71 2.64
CA TYR A 92 18.82 -1.78 1.69
C TYR A 92 17.33 -2.15 1.72
N MET A 93 16.73 -2.21 2.91
CA MET A 93 15.33 -2.63 3.07
C MET A 93 14.33 -1.57 2.61
N THR A 94 14.68 -0.29 2.73
CA THR A 94 13.86 0.80 2.16
C THR A 94 13.77 0.68 0.64
N PHE A 95 14.88 0.33 -0.02
CA PHE A 95 14.90 0.11 -1.46
C PHE A 95 14.04 -1.09 -1.87
N VAL A 96 14.15 -2.22 -1.14
CA VAL A 96 13.32 -3.40 -1.39
C VAL A 96 11.83 -3.07 -1.21
N LEU A 97 11.45 -2.41 -0.12
CA LEU A 97 10.04 -2.07 0.13
C LEU A 97 9.50 -1.10 -0.93
N MET A 98 10.30 -0.13 -1.39
CA MET A 98 9.90 0.79 -2.45
C MET A 98 9.55 0.06 -3.76
N ILE A 99 10.35 -0.93 -4.16
CA ILE A 99 10.08 -1.74 -5.36
C ILE A 99 8.85 -2.60 -5.13
N ALA A 100 8.84 -3.36 -4.05
CA ALA A 100 7.79 -4.32 -3.73
C ALA A 100 6.42 -3.64 -3.64
N HIS A 101 6.35 -2.52 -2.92
CA HIS A 101 5.15 -1.71 -2.83
C HIS A 101 4.77 -1.09 -4.18
N GLY A 102 5.75 -0.65 -4.99
CA GLY A 102 5.48 -0.10 -6.32
C GLY A 102 4.69 -1.07 -7.20
N LEU A 103 5.11 -2.34 -7.23
CA LEU A 103 4.44 -3.41 -7.97
C LEU A 103 3.07 -3.74 -7.36
N CYS A 104 3.00 -3.90 -6.04
CA CYS A 104 1.75 -4.27 -5.36
C CYS A 104 0.66 -3.19 -5.49
N SER A 105 1.01 -1.93 -5.24
CA SER A 105 0.03 -0.83 -5.28
C SER A 105 -0.43 -0.50 -6.70
N SER A 106 0.44 -0.57 -7.71
CA SER A 106 0.04 -0.38 -9.11
C SER A 106 -0.93 -1.47 -9.57
N GLY A 107 -0.70 -2.73 -9.18
CA GLY A 107 -1.63 -3.83 -9.41
C GLY A 107 -2.99 -3.61 -8.74
N LEU A 108 -3.02 -3.18 -7.48
CA LEU A 108 -4.27 -2.85 -6.78
C LEU A 108 -5.04 -1.70 -7.44
N PHE A 109 -4.36 -0.65 -7.91
CA PHE A 109 -4.99 0.42 -8.67
C PHE A 109 -5.57 -0.07 -10.01
N CYS A 110 -4.90 -1.03 -10.66
CA CYS A 110 -5.41 -1.71 -11.87
C CYS A 110 -6.72 -2.46 -11.58
N LEU A 111 -6.71 -3.30 -10.55
CA LEU A 111 -7.88 -4.07 -10.13
C LEU A 111 -9.06 -3.18 -9.71
N ALA A 112 -8.78 -2.11 -8.95
CA ALA A 112 -9.81 -1.12 -8.59
C ALA A 112 -10.40 -0.47 -9.84
N ASN A 113 -9.60 -0.24 -10.88
CA ASN A 113 -10.13 0.29 -12.13
C ASN A 113 -10.96 -0.72 -12.93
N ILE A 114 -10.54 -1.98 -13.01
CA ILE A 114 -11.33 -3.03 -13.66
C ILE A 114 -12.71 -3.12 -13.01
N SER A 115 -12.78 -3.08 -11.67
CA SER A 115 -14.08 -3.03 -10.96
C SER A 115 -14.88 -1.77 -11.27
N TYR A 116 -14.23 -0.62 -11.41
CA TYR A 116 -14.85 0.65 -11.78
C TYR A 116 -15.44 0.61 -13.20
N GLU A 117 -14.74 0.02 -14.17
CA GLU A 117 -15.24 -0.10 -15.56
C GLU A 117 -16.51 -0.96 -15.66
N ARG A 118 -16.73 -1.89 -14.72
CA ARG A 118 -17.95 -2.73 -14.70
C ARG A 118 -19.12 -2.08 -13.99
N LEU A 119 -18.86 -1.41 -12.87
CA LEU A 119 -19.91 -0.94 -11.96
C LEU A 119 -20.12 0.57 -12.01
N GLY A 120 -19.26 1.31 -12.72
CA GLY A 120 -19.34 2.76 -12.91
C GLY A 120 -19.13 3.57 -11.62
N SER A 121 -18.74 2.92 -10.52
CA SER A 121 -18.62 3.56 -9.21
C SER A 121 -17.38 3.08 -8.47
N ARG A 122 -16.85 3.94 -7.60
CA ARG A 122 -15.61 3.68 -6.82
C ARG A 122 -15.90 3.17 -5.40
N SER A 123 -17.15 3.14 -4.98
CA SER A 123 -17.52 2.83 -3.60
C SER A 123 -17.51 1.33 -3.33
N LEU A 124 -16.92 0.94 -2.20
CA LEU A 124 -16.93 -0.44 -1.68
C LEU A 124 -18.34 -0.96 -1.42
N LEU A 125 -19.32 -0.08 -1.22
CA LEU A 125 -20.70 -0.47 -0.98
C LEU A 125 -21.40 -1.02 -2.22
N ILE A 126 -21.06 -0.49 -3.40
CA ILE A 126 -21.62 -0.94 -4.69
C ILE A 126 -20.81 -2.12 -5.21
N ASN A 127 -19.50 -2.08 -5.03
CA ASN A 127 -18.57 -3.07 -5.57
C ASN A 127 -18.41 -4.29 -4.65
N LYS A 128 -19.52 -4.90 -4.22
CA LYS A 128 -19.58 -6.09 -3.35
C LYS A 128 -19.85 -7.35 -4.15
N GLY A 129 -19.41 -8.51 -3.63
CA GLY A 129 -19.73 -9.82 -4.21
C GLY A 129 -19.10 -10.08 -5.58
N LEU A 130 -17.98 -9.44 -5.91
CA LEU A 130 -17.32 -9.56 -7.22
C LEU A 130 -16.83 -10.98 -7.51
N MET A 131 -16.63 -11.82 -6.49
CA MET A 131 -16.23 -13.22 -6.66
C MET A 131 -17.27 -14.02 -7.46
N ASN A 132 -18.56 -13.68 -7.35
CA ASN A 132 -19.63 -14.34 -8.10
C ASN A 132 -19.65 -13.91 -9.58
N LEU A 133 -19.13 -12.72 -9.90
CA LEU A 133 -19.11 -12.16 -11.26
C LEU A 133 -17.83 -12.51 -12.01
N MET A 134 -16.68 -12.41 -11.35
CA MET A 134 -15.35 -12.57 -11.94
C MET A 134 -14.42 -13.39 -11.03
N PRO A 135 -14.62 -14.71 -10.91
CA PRO A 135 -13.88 -15.54 -9.95
C PRO A 135 -12.38 -15.59 -10.24
N SER A 136 -11.97 -15.59 -11.51
CA SER A 136 -10.57 -15.54 -11.92
C SER A 136 -9.88 -14.22 -11.52
N MET A 137 -10.61 -13.10 -11.51
CA MET A 137 -10.09 -11.83 -11.00
C MET A 137 -10.03 -11.80 -9.47
N ALA A 138 -10.90 -12.53 -8.77
CA ALA A 138 -10.85 -12.63 -7.32
C ALA A 138 -9.54 -13.26 -6.81
N LEU A 139 -8.92 -14.15 -7.59
CA LEU A 139 -7.59 -14.70 -7.30
C LEU A 139 -6.50 -13.63 -7.38
N TRP A 140 -6.52 -12.76 -8.39
CA TRP A 140 -5.59 -11.63 -8.48
C TRP A 140 -5.78 -10.63 -7.36
N TRP A 141 -7.03 -10.34 -6.97
CA TRP A 141 -7.34 -9.57 -5.78
C TRP A 141 -6.74 -10.20 -4.52
N PHE A 142 -6.83 -11.51 -4.36
CA PHE A 142 -6.26 -12.22 -3.21
C PHE A 142 -4.73 -12.12 -3.19
N LEU A 143 -4.07 -12.42 -4.31
CA LEU A 143 -2.61 -12.37 -4.40
C LEU A 143 -2.08 -10.97 -4.11
N LEU A 144 -2.63 -9.93 -4.73
CA LEU A 144 -2.18 -8.55 -4.52
C LEU A 144 -2.55 -8.02 -3.13
N SER A 145 -3.72 -8.34 -2.58
CA SER A 145 -4.06 -7.95 -1.20
C SER A 145 -3.19 -8.66 -0.17
N SER A 146 -2.87 -9.95 -0.37
CA SER A 146 -1.95 -10.70 0.50
C SER A 146 -0.51 -10.15 0.44
N CYS A 147 -0.05 -9.73 -0.75
CA CYS A 147 1.22 -9.04 -0.89
C CYS A 147 1.20 -7.69 -0.14
N ASN A 148 0.09 -6.95 -0.19
CA ASN A 148 -0.05 -5.68 0.51
C ASN A 148 -0.12 -5.83 2.04
N MET A 149 -0.64 -6.97 2.53
CA MET A 149 -0.60 -7.36 3.94
C MET A 149 0.79 -7.86 4.39
N ALA A 150 1.77 -7.91 3.46
CA ALA A 150 3.08 -8.50 3.71
C ALA A 150 3.00 -9.98 4.15
N ALA A 151 2.20 -10.80 3.46
CA ALA A 151 2.20 -12.24 3.70
C ALA A 151 3.47 -12.93 3.15
N PRO A 152 3.97 -14.02 3.77
CA PRO A 152 5.07 -14.81 3.20
C PRO A 152 4.59 -15.54 1.93
N PRO A 153 5.38 -15.65 0.84
CA PRO A 153 6.78 -15.25 0.62
C PRO A 153 6.97 -13.88 -0.10
N SER A 154 6.15 -12.87 0.18
CA SER A 154 6.20 -11.59 -0.54
C SER A 154 7.47 -10.75 -0.27
N LEU A 155 7.87 -9.95 -1.26
CA LEU A 155 8.94 -8.95 -1.11
C LEU A 155 8.58 -7.84 -0.10
N ASN A 156 7.28 -7.55 0.06
CA ASN A 156 6.81 -6.58 1.05
C ASN A 156 7.17 -7.04 2.47
N LEU A 157 6.98 -8.33 2.78
CA LEU A 157 7.38 -8.89 4.08
C LEU A 157 8.88 -8.77 4.32
N LEU A 158 9.71 -9.08 3.31
CA LEU A 158 11.16 -8.94 3.43
C LEU A 158 11.56 -7.49 3.73
N GLY A 159 10.96 -6.53 3.02
CA GLY A 159 11.16 -5.11 3.26
C GLY A 159 10.70 -4.66 4.64
N GLU A 160 9.48 -5.01 5.06
CA GLU A 160 8.91 -4.55 6.34
C GLU A 160 9.64 -5.11 7.56
N ILE A 161 9.92 -6.42 7.59
CA ILE A 161 10.71 -7.02 8.67
C ILE A 161 12.11 -6.38 8.72
N GLY A 162 12.69 -6.13 7.54
CA GLY A 162 13.91 -5.37 7.36
C GLY A 162 13.90 -3.99 8.00
N LEU A 163 12.81 -3.25 7.85
CA LEU A 163 12.66 -1.91 8.42
C LEU A 163 12.35 -1.95 9.91
N PHE A 164 11.62 -2.97 10.37
CA PHE A 164 11.30 -3.13 11.79
C PHE A 164 12.57 -3.34 12.60
N ASN A 165 13.41 -4.27 12.18
CA ASN A 165 14.67 -4.55 12.86
C ASN A 165 15.63 -3.33 12.83
N SER A 166 15.66 -2.54 11.76
CA SER A 166 16.49 -1.31 11.74
C SER A 166 15.96 -0.21 12.68
N MET A 167 14.63 -0.03 12.77
CA MET A 167 14.00 0.95 13.67
C MET A 167 14.05 0.53 15.14
N MET A 168 13.89 -0.76 15.40
CA MET A 168 14.03 -1.35 16.73
C MET A 168 15.45 -1.24 17.27
N GLY A 169 16.45 -1.37 16.39
CA GLY A 169 17.85 -1.12 16.74
C GLY A 169 18.14 0.34 17.11
N TRP A 170 17.31 1.29 16.65
CA TRP A 170 17.46 2.71 16.98
C TRP A 170 16.88 3.05 18.35
N MET A 171 15.60 2.73 18.61
CA MET A 171 14.98 2.85 19.94
C MET A 171 13.89 1.81 20.16
N TRP A 172 13.94 1.11 21.30
CA TRP A 172 12.97 0.06 21.65
C TRP A 172 11.51 0.55 21.73
N MET A 173 11.29 1.81 22.13
CA MET A 173 9.93 2.39 22.23
C MET A 173 9.18 2.42 20.89
N VAL A 174 9.89 2.38 19.77
CA VAL A 174 9.30 2.37 18.42
C VAL A 174 8.51 1.07 18.15
N MET A 175 8.77 0.00 18.91
CA MET A 175 8.09 -1.29 18.77
C MET A 175 6.57 -1.16 18.83
N LEU A 176 6.07 -0.34 19.76
CA LEU A 176 4.64 -0.19 19.98
C LEU A 176 3.95 0.35 18.72
N PHE A 177 4.54 1.36 18.08
CA PHE A 177 3.99 1.94 16.85
C PHE A 177 4.12 0.97 15.67
N ILE A 178 5.23 0.26 15.54
CA ILE A 178 5.43 -0.77 14.50
C ILE A 178 4.37 -1.87 14.59
N MET A 179 4.11 -2.38 15.80
CA MET A 179 3.10 -3.41 16.04
C MET A 179 1.70 -2.92 15.64
N LEU A 180 1.36 -1.67 15.95
CA LEU A 180 0.08 -1.10 15.54
C LEU A 180 -0.02 -0.93 14.03
N ILE A 181 1.01 -0.38 13.38
CA ILE A 181 1.00 -0.16 11.92
C ILE A 181 0.85 -1.50 11.17
N SER A 182 1.61 -2.53 11.56
CA SER A 182 1.51 -3.86 10.96
C SER A 182 0.14 -4.51 11.18
N PHE A 183 -0.41 -4.44 12.40
CA PHE A 183 -1.75 -4.96 12.68
C PHE A 183 -2.83 -4.26 11.83
N PHE A 184 -2.83 -2.92 11.78
CA PHE A 184 -3.81 -2.19 11.00
C PHE A 184 -3.60 -2.37 9.49
N SER A 185 -2.37 -2.61 9.03
CA SER A 185 -2.09 -2.98 7.63
C SER A 185 -2.80 -4.25 7.19
N ALA A 186 -2.78 -5.27 8.03
CA ALA A 186 -3.55 -6.49 7.82
C ALA A 186 -5.06 -6.22 7.87
N ALA A 187 -5.51 -5.42 8.84
CA ALA A 187 -6.94 -5.15 9.02
C ALA A 187 -7.55 -4.44 7.80
N TYR A 188 -6.95 -3.37 7.28
CA TYR A 188 -7.54 -2.63 6.16
C TYR A 188 -7.41 -3.37 4.83
N THR A 189 -6.40 -4.24 4.64
CA THR A 189 -6.25 -5.05 3.42
C THR A 189 -7.29 -6.17 3.38
N LEU A 190 -7.51 -6.84 4.50
CA LEU A 190 -8.59 -7.82 4.65
C LEU A 190 -9.96 -7.15 4.54
N TYR A 191 -10.13 -5.95 5.09
CA TYR A 191 -11.35 -5.15 4.91
C TYR A 191 -11.61 -4.88 3.41
N LEU A 192 -10.62 -4.40 2.66
CA LEU A 192 -10.75 -4.17 1.22
C LEU A 192 -11.09 -5.46 0.44
N TYR A 193 -10.42 -6.57 0.73
CA TYR A 193 -10.67 -7.84 0.04
C TYR A 193 -12.06 -8.40 0.37
N SER A 194 -12.40 -8.46 1.66
CA SER A 194 -13.67 -9.03 2.11
C SER A 194 -14.88 -8.24 1.63
N TYR A 195 -14.83 -6.92 1.71
CA TYR A 195 -15.95 -6.10 1.24
C TYR A 195 -16.08 -6.11 -0.28
N SER A 196 -14.98 -6.21 -1.04
CA SER A 196 -15.08 -6.21 -2.50
C SER A 196 -15.49 -7.58 -3.07
N GLN A 197 -14.89 -8.67 -2.58
CA GLN A 197 -15.04 -9.98 -3.19
C GLN A 197 -16.19 -10.80 -2.61
N HIS A 198 -16.38 -10.77 -1.29
CA HIS A 198 -17.39 -11.60 -0.62
C HIS A 198 -18.77 -10.91 -0.56
N GLY A 199 -19.79 -11.72 -0.27
CA GLY A 199 -21.17 -11.28 -0.10
C GLY A 199 -22.02 -11.41 -1.37
N ILE A 200 -23.21 -10.85 -1.29
CA ILE A 200 -24.19 -10.85 -2.39
C ILE A 200 -23.93 -9.61 -3.24
N TYR A 201 -24.03 -9.78 -4.56
CA TYR A 201 -23.85 -8.69 -5.52
C TYR A 201 -24.92 -7.60 -5.33
N TYR A 202 -24.59 -6.37 -5.70
CA TYR A 202 -25.53 -5.26 -5.62
C TYR A 202 -26.72 -5.46 -6.57
N SER A 203 -27.95 -5.41 -6.05
CA SER A 203 -29.17 -5.71 -6.80
C SER A 203 -29.49 -4.73 -7.93
N GLY A 204 -28.88 -3.54 -7.93
CA GLY A 204 -29.09 -2.53 -8.97
C GLY A 204 -28.30 -2.74 -10.27
N ILE A 205 -27.58 -3.86 -10.41
CA ILE A 205 -26.80 -4.18 -11.62
C ILE A 205 -27.65 -5.03 -12.56
N TYR A 206 -27.90 -4.53 -13.77
CA TYR A 206 -28.67 -5.26 -14.79
C TYR A 206 -27.84 -6.27 -15.58
N SER A 207 -26.62 -5.91 -16.00
CA SER A 207 -25.69 -6.81 -16.67
C SER A 207 -24.25 -6.42 -16.37
N SER A 208 -23.37 -7.42 -16.27
CA SER A 208 -21.93 -7.19 -16.17
C SER A 208 -21.19 -8.23 -17.00
N VAL A 209 -20.04 -7.83 -17.52
CA VAL A 209 -19.19 -8.68 -18.36
C VAL A 209 -18.03 -9.20 -17.52
N SER A 210 -17.61 -10.43 -17.79
CA SER A 210 -16.45 -11.06 -17.15
C SER A 210 -15.12 -10.40 -17.55
N GLY A 211 -14.02 -10.81 -16.89
CA GLY A 211 -12.69 -10.28 -17.18
C GLY A 211 -12.25 -10.50 -18.63
N TYR A 212 -11.63 -9.49 -19.24
CA TYR A 212 -11.08 -9.56 -20.60
C TYR A 212 -9.62 -10.03 -20.61
N CYS A 213 -9.17 -10.67 -21.70
CA CYS A 213 -7.76 -11.09 -21.86
C CYS A 213 -6.77 -9.92 -21.68
N ARG A 214 -7.14 -8.73 -22.18
CA ARG A 214 -6.32 -7.51 -22.01
C ARG A 214 -6.09 -7.16 -20.53
N GLU A 215 -7.08 -7.38 -19.68
CA GLU A 215 -7.00 -7.05 -18.25
C GLU A 215 -6.05 -7.98 -17.52
N TYR A 216 -6.02 -9.27 -17.89
CA TYR A 216 -5.06 -10.23 -17.34
C TYR A 216 -3.63 -9.98 -17.81
N LEU A 217 -3.44 -9.52 -19.04
CA LEU A 217 -2.11 -9.15 -19.56
C LEU A 217 -1.58 -7.84 -18.97
N LEU A 218 -2.46 -6.99 -18.44
CA LEU A 218 -2.09 -5.74 -17.77
C LEU A 218 -1.67 -5.94 -16.31
N LEU A 219 -2.09 -7.03 -15.68
CA LEU A 219 -1.74 -7.41 -14.30
C LEU A 219 -0.42 -8.19 -14.27
#